data_AF-A0A9C9BVD8-F1
#
_entry.id   AF-A0A9C9BVD8-F1
#
_cell.length_a   1.000
_cell.length_b   1.000
_cell.length_c   1.000
_cell.angle_alpha   90.00
_cell.angle_beta   90.00
_cell.angle_gamma   90.00
#
_symmetry.space_group_name_H-M   'P 1'
#
loop_
_entity.id
_entity.type
_entity.pdbx_description
1 polymer ?
#
loop_
_entity_poly.entity_id
_entity_poly.type
_entity_poly.pdbx_seq_one_letter_code
_entity_poly.pdbx_strand_id
1 'polypeptide(L)'
;MTPKRLIFTILGIALFFIVLVFGVFYFLAVTGRGLGGPTHVDAPSAPTAIPLGEAVTVDGYSMPPGFALSTFAEGMDKPRFMAVGPDGALYVAEMGAGRVLRLPDADGDGRADALQIAAGGLYRPNSLAFAPDGNLYVGEVERVVRLRDPDSDGYYDVQETVISGIPREGHFTRTVLFSPDGKTLFLSVGSSCNVCEEKDSRRATVLRYNPDGSGEEIFARGLRNAVGLAFRPGTEELWATNNGRDWLGDDLPPDTVQSVHEGDDFGWPRCHAGRIEDPDFGEPGSCQGVAAPEVELQAHSAPLGLAFYDGVLFPQTYRGDLFVAFHGSWNRTTPTGYKIVRIPFDENGPAGGIQDFVTGWLTPEGEKRGRPVGVTVAPDGSLFISDDASGKVYRITYTVP
;
A
#
# COMPACT_ATOMS: atom_id res chain seq x y z
N MET A 1 41.42 11.79 49.36
CA MET A 1 40.29 11.29 50.18
C MET A 1 40.87 10.47 51.32
N THR A 2 40.46 10.69 52.57
CA THR A 2 40.98 9.89 53.70
C THR A 2 40.43 8.46 53.63
N PRO A 3 41.20 7.43 54.07
CA PRO A 3 40.79 6.02 53.96
C PRO A 3 39.43 5.71 54.62
N LYS A 4 39.04 6.48 55.65
CA LYS A 4 37.71 6.38 56.26
C LYS A 4 36.58 6.77 55.30
N ARG A 5 36.75 7.81 54.46
CA ARG A 5 35.71 8.23 53.50
C ARG A 5 35.50 7.22 52.38
N LEU A 6 36.55 6.50 51.95
CA LEU A 6 36.44 5.48 50.91
C LEU A 6 35.63 4.26 51.39
N ILE A 7 35.84 3.84 52.64
CA ILE A 7 35.12 2.71 53.25
C ILE A 7 33.62 3.01 53.38
N PHE A 8 33.25 4.22 53.81
CA PHE A 8 31.83 4.60 53.90
C PHE A 8 31.15 4.70 52.52
N THR A 9 31.86 5.15 51.48
CA THR A 9 31.31 5.17 50.12
C THR A 9 31.10 3.75 49.58
N ILE A 10 32.06 2.83 49.79
CA ILE A 10 31.94 1.44 49.33
C ILE A 10 30.80 0.69 50.07
N LEU A 11 30.67 0.90 51.39
CA LEU A 11 29.57 0.33 52.17
C LEU A 11 28.21 0.90 51.76
N GLY A 12 28.14 2.19 51.45
CA GLY A 12 26.91 2.82 50.95
C GLY A 12 26.47 2.27 49.58
N ILE A 13 27.43 2.07 48.67
CA ILE A 13 27.17 1.47 47.34
C ILE A 13 26.73 0.01 47.49
N ALA A 14 27.41 -0.79 48.31
CA ALA A 14 27.04 -2.18 48.53
C ALA A 14 25.63 -2.32 49.14
N LEU A 15 25.28 -1.47 50.10
CA LEU A 15 23.95 -1.46 50.71
C LEU A 15 22.86 -1.03 49.71
N PHE A 16 23.16 -0.07 48.83
CA PHE A 16 22.25 0.35 47.76
C PHE A 16 21.96 -0.80 46.77
N PHE A 17 22.98 -1.55 46.34
CA PHE A 17 22.79 -2.69 45.45
C PHE A 17 22.01 -3.84 46.11
N ILE A 18 22.23 -4.11 47.39
CA ILE A 18 21.47 -5.13 48.13
C ILE A 18 19.99 -4.74 48.21
N VAL A 19 19.66 -3.50 48.54
CA VAL A 19 18.28 -3.02 48.60
C VAL A 19 17.62 -3.04 47.22
N LEU A 20 18.35 -2.71 46.16
CA LEU A 20 17.83 -2.74 44.79
C LEU A 20 17.51 -4.18 44.34
N VAL A 21 18.44 -5.12 44.55
CA VAL A 21 18.27 -6.52 44.14
C VAL A 21 17.17 -7.20 44.94
N PHE A 22 17.15 -7.05 46.27
CA PHE A 22 16.10 -7.64 47.09
C PHE A 22 14.75 -6.93 46.92
N GLY A 23 14.73 -5.63 46.65
CA GLY A 23 13.50 -4.89 46.34
C GLY A 23 12.83 -5.37 45.05
N VAL A 24 13.61 -5.64 44.01
CA VAL A 24 13.11 -6.22 42.74
C VAL A 24 12.57 -7.63 42.94
N PHE A 25 13.28 -8.48 43.69
CA PHE A 25 12.83 -9.84 43.99
C PHE A 25 11.55 -9.86 44.86
N TYR A 26 11.46 -8.98 45.87
CA TYR A 26 10.27 -8.86 46.70
C TYR A 26 9.06 -8.33 45.91
N PHE A 27 9.27 -7.36 45.03
CA PHE A 27 8.23 -6.84 44.13
C PHE A 27 7.69 -7.92 43.19
N LEU A 28 8.55 -8.76 42.62
CA LEU A 28 8.14 -9.89 41.77
C LEU A 28 7.39 -10.97 42.55
N ALA A 29 7.80 -11.26 43.79
CA ALA A 29 7.16 -12.27 44.63
C ALA A 29 5.78 -11.85 45.17
N VAL A 30 5.58 -10.56 45.48
CA VAL A 30 4.32 -10.06 46.09
C VAL A 30 3.27 -9.68 45.04
N THR A 31 3.67 -9.31 43.83
CA THR A 31 2.72 -8.91 42.76
C THR A 31 2.22 -10.06 41.89
N GLY A 32 2.72 -11.29 42.07
CA GLY A 32 2.32 -12.45 41.27
C GLY A 32 2.65 -12.32 39.77
N ARG A 33 3.42 -11.29 39.36
CA ARG A 33 3.92 -11.14 38.00
C ARG A 33 5.09 -12.11 37.81
N GLY A 34 4.76 -13.36 37.49
CA GLY A 34 5.72 -14.26 36.86
C GLY A 34 6.28 -13.62 35.59
N LEU A 35 7.51 -14.00 35.23
CA LEU A 35 8.08 -13.78 33.89
C LEU A 35 7.34 -14.64 32.84
N GLY A 36 6.01 -14.59 32.83
CA GLY A 36 5.21 -15.04 31.71
C GLY A 36 5.41 -13.99 30.62
N GLY A 37 6.31 -14.28 29.68
CA GLY A 37 6.29 -13.58 28.40
C GLY A 37 4.88 -13.70 27.80
N PRO A 38 4.50 -12.77 26.89
CA PRO A 38 3.25 -12.91 26.15
C PRO A 38 3.17 -14.34 25.63
N THR A 39 2.00 -14.97 25.80
CA THR A 39 1.71 -16.25 25.17
C THR A 39 2.01 -16.06 23.68
N HIS A 40 3.12 -16.65 23.22
CA HIS A 40 3.44 -16.77 21.81
C HIS A 40 2.27 -17.55 21.23
N VAL A 41 1.29 -16.83 20.70
CA VAL A 41 0.36 -17.42 19.76
C VAL A 41 1.26 -17.71 18.58
N ASP A 42 1.59 -18.99 18.37
CA ASP A 42 2.27 -19.41 17.16
C ASP A 42 1.38 -18.96 16.01
N ALA A 43 1.77 -17.87 15.36
CA ALA A 43 1.06 -17.39 14.20
C ALA A 43 1.16 -18.50 13.14
N PRO A 44 0.05 -18.80 12.45
CA PRO A 44 0.13 -19.68 11.29
C PRO A 44 1.22 -19.13 10.36
N SER A 45 2.05 -20.03 9.82
CA SER A 45 3.07 -19.72 8.82
C SER A 45 2.49 -18.74 7.79
N ALA A 46 3.17 -17.61 7.59
CA ALA A 46 2.70 -16.56 6.70
C ALA A 46 2.28 -17.17 5.35
N PRO A 47 1.12 -16.79 4.80
CA PRO A 47 0.68 -17.29 3.50
C PRO A 47 1.72 -16.90 2.46
N THR A 48 2.54 -17.88 2.09
CA THR A 48 3.52 -17.72 1.04
C THR A 48 2.75 -17.82 -0.26
N ALA A 49 2.90 -16.80 -1.12
CA ALA A 49 2.36 -16.88 -2.47
C ALA A 49 2.79 -18.20 -3.11
N ILE A 50 1.85 -18.88 -3.75
CA ILE A 50 2.11 -20.12 -4.44
C ILE A 50 3.13 -19.82 -5.54
N PRO A 51 4.28 -20.52 -5.59
CA PRO A 51 5.25 -20.34 -6.64
C PRO A 51 4.58 -20.46 -8.00
N LEU A 52 5.04 -19.66 -8.96
CA LEU A 52 4.71 -19.84 -10.36
C LEU A 52 4.95 -21.31 -10.75
N GLY A 53 4.06 -21.90 -11.54
CA GLY A 53 4.23 -23.23 -12.15
C GLY A 53 5.42 -23.26 -13.11
N GLU A 54 5.27 -23.76 -14.35
CA GLU A 54 6.32 -23.64 -15.37
C GLU A 54 6.61 -22.15 -15.69
N ALA A 55 7.43 -21.46 -14.91
CA ALA A 55 7.78 -20.06 -15.12
C ALA A 55 8.89 -19.92 -16.18
N VAL A 56 8.82 -18.87 -16.99
CA VAL A 56 9.90 -18.47 -17.90
C VAL A 56 10.60 -17.26 -17.31
N THR A 57 11.93 -17.27 -17.30
CA THR A 57 12.76 -16.14 -16.84
C THR A 57 13.40 -15.44 -18.01
N VAL A 58 13.14 -14.14 -18.16
CA VAL A 58 13.71 -13.27 -19.20
C VAL A 58 14.24 -12.01 -18.53
N ASP A 59 15.48 -11.62 -18.84
CA ASP A 59 16.15 -10.45 -18.26
C ASP A 59 16.11 -10.36 -16.73
N GLY A 60 16.09 -11.52 -16.08
CA GLY A 60 16.05 -11.64 -14.63
C GLY A 60 14.66 -11.49 -13.99
N TYR A 61 13.60 -11.42 -14.79
CA TYR A 61 12.21 -11.46 -14.32
C TYR A 61 11.57 -12.80 -14.65
N SER A 62 10.87 -13.40 -13.68
CA SER A 62 10.17 -14.67 -13.86
C SER A 62 8.66 -14.44 -13.91
N MET A 63 7.98 -15.07 -14.88
CA MET A 63 6.54 -14.95 -15.12
C MET A 63 5.95 -16.23 -15.77
N PRO A 64 4.62 -16.42 -15.83
CA PRO A 64 4.04 -17.58 -16.49
C PRO A 64 4.33 -17.59 -18.00
N PRO A 65 4.25 -18.75 -18.69
CA PRO A 65 4.52 -18.83 -20.12
C PRO A 65 3.57 -17.95 -20.94
N GLY A 66 4.11 -17.37 -22.01
CA GLY A 66 3.37 -16.47 -22.90
C GLY A 66 3.31 -15.01 -22.43
N PHE A 67 3.62 -14.73 -21.17
CA PHE A 67 3.78 -13.36 -20.70
C PHE A 67 5.15 -12.79 -21.04
N ALA A 68 5.20 -11.49 -21.29
CA ALA A 68 6.43 -10.73 -21.47
C ALA A 68 6.36 -9.42 -20.70
N LEU A 69 7.49 -9.00 -20.12
CA LEU A 69 7.66 -7.71 -19.46
C LEU A 69 8.59 -6.85 -20.32
N SER A 70 8.18 -5.62 -20.62
CA SER A 70 8.98 -4.63 -21.34
C SER A 70 8.97 -3.29 -20.60
N THR A 71 10.00 -2.46 -20.80
CA THR A 71 9.98 -1.08 -20.32
C THR A 71 9.17 -0.23 -21.28
N PHE A 72 8.05 0.32 -20.82
CA PHE A 72 7.20 1.26 -21.55
C PHE A 72 7.79 2.67 -21.53
N ALA A 73 8.18 3.14 -20.34
CA ALA A 73 8.80 4.44 -20.13
C ALA A 73 9.84 4.38 -19.01
N GLU A 74 10.84 5.25 -19.05
CA GLU A 74 11.89 5.34 -18.03
C GLU A 74 12.44 6.76 -17.88
N GLY A 75 13.23 7.00 -16.84
CA GLY A 75 13.84 8.30 -16.57
C GLY A 75 12.99 9.21 -15.68
N MET A 76 12.04 8.64 -14.94
CA MET A 76 11.18 9.36 -13.99
C MET A 76 11.77 9.39 -12.58
N ASP A 77 11.49 10.44 -11.82
CA ASP A 77 11.81 10.55 -10.39
C ASP A 77 10.61 10.12 -9.53
N LYS A 78 10.67 8.88 -9.02
CA LYS A 78 9.64 8.26 -8.18
C LYS A 78 8.24 8.28 -8.83
N PRO A 79 8.04 7.63 -9.99
CA PRO A 79 6.71 7.41 -10.55
C PRO A 79 5.87 6.56 -9.58
N ARG A 80 4.65 7.02 -9.28
CA ARG A 80 3.73 6.38 -8.32
C ARG A 80 2.53 5.82 -9.08
N PHE A 81 1.31 6.14 -8.67
CA PHE A 81 0.11 5.59 -9.30
C PHE A 81 -0.11 6.21 -10.68
N MET A 82 -0.92 5.51 -11.46
CA MET A 82 -1.17 5.82 -12.86
C MET A 82 -2.68 5.73 -13.13
N ALA A 83 -3.13 6.42 -14.17
CA ALA A 83 -4.48 6.27 -14.70
C ALA A 83 -4.45 6.41 -16.22
N VAL A 84 -5.32 5.67 -16.90
CA VAL A 84 -5.53 5.86 -18.34
C VAL A 84 -6.48 7.05 -18.52
N GLY A 85 -6.08 8.00 -19.35
CA GLY A 85 -6.87 9.18 -19.67
C GLY A 85 -7.95 8.94 -20.72
N PRO A 86 -8.87 9.90 -20.89
CA PRO A 86 -9.93 9.84 -21.91
C PRO A 86 -9.39 9.81 -23.35
N ASP A 87 -8.14 10.20 -23.54
CA ASP A 87 -7.37 10.15 -24.80
C ASP A 87 -6.67 8.79 -25.01
N GLY A 88 -6.81 7.84 -24.08
CA GLY A 88 -6.18 6.53 -24.11
C GLY A 88 -4.70 6.51 -23.68
N ALA A 89 -4.10 7.66 -23.37
CA ALA A 89 -2.71 7.71 -22.90
C ALA A 89 -2.61 7.36 -21.41
N LEU A 90 -1.43 6.93 -20.98
CA LEU A 90 -1.16 6.67 -19.57
C LEU A 90 -0.69 7.94 -18.88
N TYR A 91 -1.33 8.31 -17.78
CA TYR A 91 -0.93 9.43 -16.93
C TYR A 91 -0.28 8.88 -15.65
N VAL A 92 0.82 9.51 -15.21
CA VAL A 92 1.64 9.04 -14.09
C VAL A 92 1.88 10.18 -13.10
N ALA A 93 1.61 9.94 -11.82
CA ALA A 93 2.03 10.84 -10.75
C ALA A 93 3.52 10.66 -10.51
N GLU A 94 4.33 11.64 -10.90
CA GLU A 94 5.77 11.63 -10.67
C GLU A 94 6.07 12.39 -9.37
N MET A 95 6.14 11.64 -8.27
CA MET A 95 6.18 12.21 -6.92
C MET A 95 7.42 13.04 -6.67
N GLY A 96 8.59 12.59 -7.14
CA GLY A 96 9.87 13.23 -6.87
C GLY A 96 10.00 14.56 -7.61
N ALA A 97 9.48 14.62 -8.84
CA ALA A 97 9.46 15.83 -9.66
C ALA A 97 8.26 16.76 -9.38
N GLY A 98 7.27 16.33 -8.58
CA GLY A 98 6.12 17.17 -8.24
C GLY A 98 5.24 17.51 -9.45
N ARG A 99 4.98 16.53 -10.32
CA ARG A 99 4.22 16.72 -11.56
C ARG A 99 3.41 15.49 -11.96
N VAL A 100 2.49 15.67 -12.90
CA VAL A 100 1.86 14.58 -13.65
C VAL A 100 2.49 14.53 -15.03
N LEU A 101 2.86 13.32 -15.46
CA LEU A 101 3.27 13.04 -16.83
C LEU A 101 2.14 12.38 -17.61
N ARG A 102 2.05 12.71 -18.90
CA ARG A 102 1.25 12.00 -19.92
C ARG A 102 2.22 11.24 -20.83
N LEU A 103 1.95 9.96 -21.04
CA LEU A 103 2.80 9.03 -21.77
C LEU A 103 2.03 8.47 -22.99
N PRO A 104 2.04 9.17 -24.14
CA PRO A 104 1.43 8.66 -25.37
C PRO A 104 2.25 7.54 -26.00
N ASP A 105 1.56 6.66 -26.71
CA ASP A 105 2.09 5.60 -27.58
C ASP A 105 1.29 5.69 -28.90
N ALA A 106 1.63 6.70 -29.70
CA ALA A 106 0.87 7.08 -30.89
C ALA A 106 1.14 6.17 -32.08
N ASP A 107 2.32 5.55 -32.13
CA ASP A 107 2.67 4.56 -33.15
C ASP A 107 2.26 3.13 -32.78
N GLY A 108 1.88 2.89 -31.52
CA GLY A 108 1.37 1.62 -31.04
C GLY A 108 2.46 0.55 -30.90
N ASP A 109 3.74 0.94 -30.80
CA ASP A 109 4.87 0.03 -30.70
C ASP A 109 5.04 -0.58 -29.30
N GLY A 110 4.28 -0.08 -28.32
CA GLY A 110 4.32 -0.52 -26.95
C GLY A 110 5.35 0.17 -26.07
N ARG A 111 5.81 1.34 -26.48
CA ARG A 111 6.69 2.24 -25.73
C ARG A 111 6.09 3.64 -25.72
N ALA A 112 6.38 4.40 -24.67
CA ALA A 112 5.97 5.80 -24.64
C ALA A 112 6.84 6.62 -25.59
N ASP A 113 6.21 7.41 -26.47
CA ASP A 113 6.89 8.32 -27.41
C ASP A 113 7.63 9.45 -26.67
N ALA A 114 7.08 9.88 -25.54
CA ALA A 114 7.59 11.00 -24.76
C ALA A 114 7.10 10.98 -23.31
N LEU A 115 7.90 11.60 -22.43
CA LEU A 115 7.46 12.03 -21.10
C LEU A 115 6.88 13.44 -21.20
N GLN A 116 5.61 13.58 -21.56
CA GLN A 116 4.97 14.91 -21.67
C GLN A 116 4.54 15.39 -20.28
N ILE A 117 4.89 16.61 -19.91
CA ILE A 117 4.38 17.19 -18.65
C ILE A 117 2.91 17.54 -18.88
N ALA A 118 2.01 16.96 -18.09
CA ALA A 118 0.58 17.27 -18.12
C ALA A 118 0.20 18.31 -17.05
N ALA A 119 0.90 18.35 -15.92
CA ALA A 119 0.72 19.38 -14.89
C ALA A 119 1.95 19.44 -13.98
N GLY A 120 2.35 20.64 -13.54
CA GLY A 120 3.49 20.84 -12.64
C GLY A 120 3.10 21.52 -11.32
N GLY A 121 4.08 21.73 -10.44
CA GLY A 121 3.89 22.50 -9.20
C GLY A 121 3.10 21.74 -8.11
N LEU A 122 3.10 20.42 -8.16
CA LEU A 122 2.42 19.54 -7.21
C LEU A 122 3.35 19.15 -6.06
N TYR A 123 2.82 19.11 -4.85
CA TYR A 123 3.52 18.71 -3.65
C TYR A 123 3.38 17.20 -3.42
N ARG A 124 4.39 16.46 -3.92
CA ARG A 124 4.54 15.01 -3.76
C ARG A 124 3.27 14.24 -4.18
N PRO A 125 2.81 14.41 -5.43
CA PRO A 125 1.63 13.70 -5.92
C PRO A 125 1.85 12.18 -5.81
N ASN A 126 0.86 11.45 -5.29
CA ASN A 126 0.94 10.00 -5.16
C ASN A 126 0.00 9.27 -6.13
N SER A 127 -1.22 9.79 -6.29
CA SER A 127 -2.30 9.15 -7.03
C SER A 127 -3.08 10.15 -7.84
N LEU A 128 -3.65 9.65 -8.93
CA LEU A 128 -4.50 10.40 -9.83
C LEU A 128 -5.70 9.56 -10.29
N ALA A 129 -6.82 10.22 -10.55
CA ALA A 129 -8.01 9.61 -11.11
C ALA A 129 -8.73 10.60 -12.02
N PHE A 130 -9.22 10.11 -13.15
CA PHE A 130 -10.12 10.86 -14.00
C PHE A 130 -11.54 10.79 -13.46
N ALA A 131 -12.18 11.95 -13.34
CA ALA A 131 -13.62 12.02 -13.14
C ALA A 131 -14.35 11.76 -14.48
N PRO A 132 -15.64 11.37 -14.47
CA PRO A 132 -16.40 11.14 -15.71
C PRO A 132 -16.52 12.37 -16.62
N ASP A 133 -16.35 13.57 -16.08
CA ASP A 133 -16.35 14.83 -16.83
C ASP A 133 -15.00 15.13 -17.51
N GLY A 134 -14.00 14.25 -17.38
CA GLY A 134 -12.67 14.38 -17.95
C GLY A 134 -11.68 15.17 -17.09
N ASN A 135 -12.11 15.73 -15.96
CA ASN A 135 -11.21 16.44 -15.06
C ASN A 135 -10.29 15.45 -14.32
N LEU A 136 -9.03 15.83 -14.13
CA LEU A 136 -8.03 14.99 -13.49
C LEU A 136 -7.87 15.39 -12.01
N TYR A 137 -8.07 14.46 -11.09
CA TYR A 137 -7.89 14.69 -9.66
C TYR A 137 -6.57 14.09 -9.21
N VAL A 138 -5.79 14.83 -8.42
CA VAL A 138 -4.49 14.39 -7.92
C VAL A 138 -4.42 14.52 -6.40
N GLY A 139 -4.07 13.43 -5.73
CA GLY A 139 -3.82 13.39 -4.29
C GLY A 139 -2.39 13.84 -3.95
N GLU A 140 -2.28 14.99 -3.29
CA GLU A 140 -1.05 15.53 -2.68
C GLU A 140 -1.09 15.34 -1.16
N VAL A 141 0.02 15.58 -0.46
CA VAL A 141 0.11 15.29 1.00
C VAL A 141 -1.00 15.94 1.83
N GLU A 142 -1.34 17.20 1.52
CA GLU A 142 -2.21 18.06 2.33
C GLU A 142 -3.51 18.47 1.63
N ARG A 143 -3.68 18.06 0.37
CA ARG A 143 -4.82 18.46 -0.46
C ARG A 143 -5.11 17.49 -1.60
N VAL A 144 -6.31 17.58 -2.15
CA VAL A 144 -6.64 17.04 -3.48
C VAL A 144 -6.83 18.22 -4.42
N VAL A 145 -6.17 18.16 -5.58
CA VAL A 145 -6.35 19.15 -6.64
C VAL A 145 -7.14 18.57 -7.78
N ARG A 146 -8.04 19.39 -8.33
CA ARG A 146 -8.71 19.19 -9.60
C ARG A 146 -7.95 19.98 -10.67
N LEU A 147 -7.54 19.27 -11.70
CA LEU A 147 -6.82 19.79 -12.86
C LEU A 147 -7.77 19.76 -14.05
N ARG A 148 -7.78 20.84 -14.84
CA ARG A 148 -8.60 20.95 -16.06
C ARG A 148 -7.78 21.48 -17.23
N ASP A 149 -8.08 20.94 -18.41
CA ASP A 149 -7.48 21.27 -19.70
C ASP A 149 -8.59 21.82 -20.63
N PRO A 150 -8.89 23.12 -20.57
CA PRO A 150 -10.03 23.71 -21.28
C PRO A 150 -9.81 23.86 -22.80
N ASP A 151 -8.57 23.88 -23.27
CA ASP A 151 -8.20 23.97 -24.68
C ASP A 151 -7.79 22.62 -25.30
N SER A 152 -7.75 21.56 -24.49
CA SER A 152 -7.53 20.17 -24.89
C SER A 152 -6.18 19.95 -25.58
N ASP A 153 -5.15 20.64 -25.11
CA ASP A 153 -3.79 20.53 -25.64
C ASP A 153 -2.95 19.45 -24.94
N GLY A 154 -3.50 18.80 -23.91
CA GLY A 154 -2.87 17.78 -23.09
C GLY A 154 -2.15 18.33 -21.85
N TYR A 155 -2.17 19.65 -21.65
CA TYR A 155 -1.64 20.32 -20.48
C TYR A 155 -2.78 20.89 -19.62
N TYR A 156 -2.85 20.47 -18.36
CA TYR A 156 -3.92 20.84 -17.45
C TYR A 156 -3.57 22.16 -16.74
N ASP A 157 -3.77 23.26 -17.47
CA ASP A 157 -3.45 24.63 -17.05
C ASP A 157 -4.21 25.13 -15.82
N VAL A 158 -5.40 24.59 -15.56
CA VAL A 158 -6.27 25.07 -14.49
C VAL A 158 -6.21 24.14 -13.29
N GLN A 159 -5.54 24.59 -12.24
CA GLN A 159 -5.41 23.86 -10.98
C GLN A 159 -6.25 24.49 -9.87
N GLU A 160 -7.14 23.69 -9.28
CA GLU A 160 -8.03 24.08 -8.19
C GLU A 160 -7.87 23.13 -7.01
N THR A 161 -7.71 23.65 -5.80
CA THR A 161 -7.75 22.83 -4.59
C THR A 161 -9.20 22.56 -4.21
N VAL A 162 -9.64 21.30 -4.28
CA VAL A 162 -11.02 20.89 -3.93
C VAL A 162 -11.13 20.36 -2.50
N ILE A 163 -10.09 19.68 -2.01
CA ILE A 163 -9.99 19.23 -0.61
C ILE A 163 -8.69 19.80 -0.05
N SER A 164 -8.72 20.37 1.16
CA SER A 164 -7.55 20.99 1.79
C SER A 164 -7.43 20.61 3.26
N GLY A 165 -6.28 20.90 3.87
CA GLY A 165 -6.05 20.66 5.29
C GLY A 165 -6.03 19.19 5.67
N ILE A 166 -5.70 18.30 4.73
CA ILE A 166 -5.48 16.88 5.00
C ILE A 166 -4.24 16.78 5.91
N PRO A 167 -4.27 16.02 7.00
CA PRO A 167 -3.16 16.03 7.95
C PRO A 167 -1.91 15.39 7.30
N ARG A 168 -0.72 15.95 7.53
CA ARG A 168 0.51 15.61 6.77
C ARG A 168 1.49 14.63 7.42
N GLU A 169 1.46 14.50 8.74
CA GLU A 169 2.42 13.70 9.52
C GLU A 169 2.37 12.19 9.19
N GLY A 170 3.44 11.43 9.45
CA GLY A 170 3.46 9.99 9.20
C GLY A 170 3.24 9.59 7.73
N HIS A 171 2.25 8.73 7.48
CA HIS A 171 1.90 8.29 6.13
C HIS A 171 1.28 9.45 5.32
N PHE A 172 2.02 9.91 4.31
CA PHE A 172 1.72 11.14 3.56
C PHE A 172 1.05 10.91 2.20
N THR A 173 0.92 9.66 1.75
CA THR A 173 0.31 9.36 0.44
C THR A 173 -1.20 9.51 0.49
N ARG A 174 -1.79 10.09 -0.56
CA ARG A 174 -3.24 10.22 -0.73
C ARG A 174 -3.63 9.50 -2.01
N THR A 175 -4.58 8.58 -1.90
CA THR A 175 -5.13 7.86 -3.05
C THR A 175 -6.54 8.34 -3.28
N VAL A 176 -6.79 8.79 -4.51
CA VAL A 176 -8.08 9.31 -4.96
C VAL A 176 -8.71 8.28 -5.91
N LEU A 177 -10.00 8.02 -5.74
CA LEU A 177 -10.74 7.10 -6.60
C LEU A 177 -12.20 7.54 -6.70
N PHE A 178 -12.76 7.57 -7.90
CA PHE A 178 -14.18 7.83 -8.08
C PHE A 178 -15.00 6.54 -7.95
N SER A 179 -16.20 6.64 -7.38
CA SER A 179 -17.21 5.59 -7.50
C SER A 179 -17.49 5.28 -8.97
N PRO A 180 -17.98 4.07 -9.31
CA PRO A 180 -18.31 3.72 -10.69
C PRO A 180 -19.31 4.68 -11.35
N ASP A 181 -20.22 5.26 -10.58
CA ASP A 181 -21.18 6.27 -11.05
C ASP A 181 -20.62 7.71 -11.06
N GLY A 182 -19.40 7.90 -10.56
CA GLY A 182 -18.67 9.16 -10.49
C GLY A 182 -19.19 10.20 -9.50
N LYS A 183 -20.16 9.84 -8.66
CA LYS A 183 -20.78 10.79 -7.71
C LYS A 183 -20.03 10.90 -6.39
N THR A 184 -19.14 9.95 -6.09
CA THR A 184 -18.40 9.93 -4.83
C THR A 184 -16.91 9.89 -5.13
N LEU A 185 -16.16 10.79 -4.49
CA LEU A 185 -14.71 10.78 -4.47
C LEU A 185 -14.25 10.12 -3.16
N PHE A 186 -13.59 8.97 -3.27
CA PHE A 186 -12.92 8.32 -2.16
C PHE A 186 -11.50 8.84 -2.00
N LEU A 187 -11.06 8.98 -0.76
CA LEU A 187 -9.75 9.45 -0.39
C LEU A 187 -9.16 8.57 0.72
N SER A 188 -8.07 7.87 0.45
CA SER A 188 -7.32 7.16 1.49
C SER A 188 -6.36 8.10 2.22
N VAL A 189 -6.36 8.02 3.56
CA VAL A 189 -5.49 8.78 4.45
C VAL A 189 -4.90 7.85 5.51
N GLY A 190 -3.62 7.49 5.33
CA GLY A 190 -2.90 6.65 6.29
C GLY A 190 -2.62 7.33 7.64
N SER A 191 -2.24 6.52 8.63
CA SER A 191 -1.96 6.94 10.01
C SER A 191 -0.80 7.94 10.13
N SER A 192 -0.77 8.69 11.21
CA SER A 192 0.30 9.63 11.56
C SER A 192 1.54 8.96 12.17
N CYS A 193 1.44 7.67 12.51
CA CYS A 193 2.43 6.94 13.29
C CYS A 193 2.46 5.45 12.92
N ASN A 194 3.43 4.72 13.48
CA ASN A 194 3.45 3.27 13.35
C ASN A 194 2.25 2.60 14.06
N VAL A 195 2.07 2.94 15.33
CA VAL A 195 0.98 2.51 16.21
C VAL A 195 0.74 3.62 17.23
N CYS A 196 -0.46 4.15 17.30
CA CYS A 196 -0.86 5.19 18.26
C CYS A 196 -2.36 5.44 18.18
N GLU A 197 -2.91 6.08 19.21
CA GLU A 197 -4.21 6.75 19.11
C GLU A 197 -4.09 8.04 18.31
N GLU A 198 -4.90 8.17 17.26
CA GLU A 198 -4.86 9.32 16.37
C GLU A 198 -5.46 10.56 17.01
N LYS A 199 -4.85 11.71 16.73
CA LYS A 199 -5.37 13.03 17.16
C LYS A 199 -6.36 13.63 16.17
N ASP A 200 -6.23 13.27 14.90
CA ASP A 200 -7.13 13.68 13.82
C ASP A 200 -7.89 12.44 13.35
N SER A 201 -9.21 12.48 13.41
CA SER A 201 -10.07 11.32 13.10
C SER A 201 -10.01 10.90 11.63
N ARG A 202 -9.44 11.74 10.74
CA ARG A 202 -9.25 11.44 9.32
C ARG A 202 -8.05 10.54 9.05
N ARG A 203 -7.42 9.99 10.09
CA ARG A 203 -6.22 9.15 9.98
C ARG A 203 -6.56 7.68 10.10
N ALA A 204 -5.85 6.87 9.32
CA ALA A 204 -6.10 5.44 9.17
C ALA A 204 -7.54 5.15 8.68
N THR A 205 -7.99 5.96 7.72
CA THR A 205 -9.35 5.93 7.18
C THR A 205 -9.37 5.93 5.67
N VAL A 206 -10.46 5.41 5.12
CA VAL A 206 -10.96 5.79 3.80
C VAL A 206 -12.07 6.82 4.03
N LEU A 207 -11.91 8.00 3.45
CA LEU A 207 -12.89 9.08 3.47
C LEU A 207 -13.69 9.06 2.18
N ARG A 208 -14.89 9.66 2.21
CA ARG A 208 -15.68 9.97 1.02
C ARG A 208 -16.07 11.45 0.99
N TYR A 209 -16.20 11.98 -0.22
CA TYR A 209 -16.57 13.35 -0.53
C TYR A 209 -17.47 13.38 -1.77
N ASN A 210 -18.21 14.48 -1.94
CA ASN A 210 -18.68 14.88 -3.26
C ASN A 210 -17.47 15.27 -4.15
N PRO A 211 -17.59 15.24 -5.49
CA PRO A 211 -16.47 15.57 -6.40
C PRO A 211 -15.96 17.01 -6.25
N ASP A 212 -16.77 17.93 -5.73
CA ASP A 212 -16.35 19.30 -5.43
C ASP A 212 -15.57 19.45 -4.11
N GLY A 213 -15.38 18.35 -3.37
CA GLY A 213 -14.69 18.31 -2.08
C GLY A 213 -15.58 18.60 -0.87
N SER A 214 -16.89 18.82 -1.07
CA SER A 214 -17.85 18.95 0.02
C SER A 214 -18.29 17.58 0.58
N GLY A 215 -19.00 17.59 1.71
CA GLY A 215 -19.61 16.37 2.25
C GLY A 215 -18.60 15.34 2.81
N GLU A 216 -17.53 15.81 3.45
CA GLU A 216 -16.54 14.94 4.10
C GLU A 216 -17.19 13.98 5.10
N GLU A 217 -16.97 12.68 4.88
CA GLU A 217 -17.39 11.63 5.80
C GLU A 217 -16.33 10.52 5.90
N ILE A 218 -16.20 9.93 7.10
CA ILE A 218 -15.40 8.72 7.29
C ILE A 218 -16.21 7.54 6.76
N PHE A 219 -15.77 6.97 5.64
CA PHE A 219 -16.41 5.81 5.04
C PHE A 219 -16.03 4.52 5.77
N ALA A 220 -14.74 4.34 6.05
CA ALA A 220 -14.22 3.22 6.83
C ALA A 220 -13.00 3.65 7.64
N ARG A 221 -12.70 2.94 8.74
CA ARG A 221 -11.61 3.26 9.67
C ARG A 221 -10.79 2.03 10.05
N GLY A 222 -9.71 2.23 10.80
CA GLY A 222 -8.87 1.15 11.31
C GLY A 222 -7.95 0.54 10.25
N LEU A 223 -7.75 1.24 9.12
CA LEU A 223 -6.84 0.86 8.05
C LEU A 223 -5.55 1.67 8.19
N ARG A 224 -4.52 1.11 8.84
CA ARG A 224 -3.26 1.81 9.14
C ARG A 224 -2.76 2.63 7.96
N ASN A 225 -2.66 2.00 6.78
CA ASN A 225 -2.21 2.69 5.58
C ASN A 225 -2.71 1.98 4.33
N ALA A 226 -3.95 2.30 3.95
CA ALA A 226 -4.61 1.71 2.79
C ALA A 226 -4.22 2.39 1.47
N VAL A 227 -3.03 2.12 0.95
CA VAL A 227 -2.48 2.94 -0.15
C VAL A 227 -3.18 2.70 -1.48
N GLY A 228 -3.57 1.48 -1.80
CA GLY A 228 -4.30 1.18 -3.02
C GLY A 228 -5.80 1.10 -2.78
N LEU A 229 -6.58 1.66 -3.70
CA LEU A 229 -8.04 1.50 -3.78
C LEU A 229 -8.41 1.08 -5.20
N ALA A 230 -9.37 0.17 -5.36
CA ALA A 230 -9.95 -0.18 -6.65
C ALA A 230 -11.40 -0.64 -6.48
N PHE A 231 -12.26 -0.33 -7.46
CA PHE A 231 -13.58 -0.96 -7.55
C PHE A 231 -13.48 -2.25 -8.35
N ARG A 232 -14.21 -3.28 -7.92
CA ARG A 232 -14.39 -4.49 -8.74
C ARG A 232 -15.25 -4.14 -9.97
N PRO A 233 -14.79 -4.41 -11.20
CA PRO A 233 -15.51 -4.06 -12.42
C PRO A 233 -16.93 -4.61 -12.44
N GLY A 234 -17.89 -3.74 -12.75
CA GLY A 234 -19.31 -4.10 -12.83
C GLY A 234 -20.05 -4.17 -11.49
N THR A 235 -19.41 -3.85 -10.36
CA THR A 235 -20.03 -3.79 -9.04
C THR A 235 -19.71 -2.48 -8.32
N GLU A 236 -20.25 -2.31 -7.10
CA GLU A 236 -19.90 -1.21 -6.19
C GLU A 236 -18.93 -1.67 -5.07
N GLU A 237 -18.32 -2.84 -5.22
CA GLU A 237 -17.38 -3.38 -4.22
C GLU A 237 -16.06 -2.60 -4.28
N LEU A 238 -15.82 -1.78 -3.25
CA LEU A 238 -14.53 -1.12 -3.05
C LEU A 238 -13.55 -2.08 -2.40
N TRP A 239 -12.35 -2.17 -2.93
CA TRP A 239 -11.26 -2.99 -2.42
C TRP A 239 -10.05 -2.12 -2.06
N ALA A 240 -9.35 -2.49 -0.99
CA ALA A 240 -8.17 -1.79 -0.52
C ALA A 240 -7.01 -2.75 -0.22
N THR A 241 -5.79 -2.32 -0.51
CA THR A 241 -4.60 -2.87 0.15
C THR A 241 -4.44 -2.21 1.51
N ASN A 242 -3.77 -2.84 2.47
CA ASN A 242 -3.38 -2.21 3.73
C ASN A 242 -2.04 -2.73 4.24
N ASN A 243 -1.20 -1.80 4.71
CA ASN A 243 0.12 -2.10 5.25
C ASN A 243 0.01 -2.25 6.79
N GLY A 244 0.40 -3.41 7.31
CA GLY A 244 0.41 -3.73 8.74
C GLY A 244 1.37 -2.85 9.55
N ARG A 245 1.28 -2.92 10.90
CA ARG A 245 2.22 -2.17 11.75
C ARG A 245 3.63 -2.76 11.71
N ASP A 246 4.60 -1.90 11.91
CA ASP A 246 6.00 -2.28 12.06
C ASP A 246 6.28 -2.79 13.49
N TRP A 247 7.37 -3.54 13.62
CA TRP A 247 7.98 -3.95 14.90
C TRP A 247 7.19 -4.98 15.73
N LEU A 248 6.40 -5.86 15.08
CA LEU A 248 5.83 -7.07 15.70
C LEU A 248 6.55 -8.37 15.28
N GLY A 249 7.76 -8.24 14.74
CA GLY A 249 8.58 -9.36 14.25
C GLY A 249 8.51 -9.50 12.73
N ASP A 250 9.23 -10.50 12.20
CA ASP A 250 9.40 -10.68 10.74
C ASP A 250 8.15 -11.19 10.02
N ASP A 251 7.23 -11.81 10.75
CA ASP A 251 6.07 -12.52 10.18
C ASP A 251 4.72 -12.02 10.71
N LEU A 252 4.74 -10.92 11.49
CA LEU A 252 3.52 -10.30 12.03
C LEU A 252 3.59 -8.76 12.04
N PRO A 253 2.41 -8.10 11.97
CA PRO A 253 1.14 -8.67 11.50
C PRO A 253 1.19 -8.87 9.97
N PRO A 254 0.29 -9.69 9.39
CA PRO A 254 0.18 -9.77 7.94
C PRO A 254 -0.21 -8.40 7.35
N ASP A 255 0.28 -8.12 6.16
CA ASP A 255 -0.35 -7.11 5.29
C ASP A 255 -1.68 -7.66 4.77
N THR A 256 -2.58 -6.82 4.29
CA THR A 256 -3.93 -7.30 3.92
C THR A 256 -4.44 -6.73 2.60
N VAL A 257 -5.36 -7.46 1.98
CA VAL A 257 -6.26 -6.97 0.94
C VAL A 257 -7.68 -7.31 1.38
N GLN A 258 -8.58 -6.35 1.25
CA GLN A 258 -9.95 -6.48 1.74
C GLN A 258 -10.98 -5.71 0.92
N SER A 259 -12.22 -6.16 0.95
CA SER A 259 -13.36 -5.31 0.58
C SER A 259 -13.64 -4.30 1.69
N VAL A 260 -14.15 -3.12 1.33
CA VAL A 260 -14.37 -2.00 2.25
C VAL A 260 -15.81 -1.50 2.10
N HIS A 261 -16.56 -1.57 3.19
CA HIS A 261 -17.94 -1.11 3.27
C HIS A 261 -18.07 0.11 4.17
N GLU A 262 -19.20 0.81 4.02
CA GLU A 262 -19.52 1.93 4.89
C GLU A 262 -19.65 1.48 6.35
N GLY A 263 -18.94 2.16 7.24
CA GLY A 263 -18.95 1.91 8.68
C GLY A 263 -17.98 0.84 9.14
N ASP A 264 -17.22 0.20 8.24
CA ASP A 264 -16.24 -0.81 8.61
C ASP A 264 -15.16 -0.27 9.56
N ASP A 265 -14.78 -1.11 10.53
CA ASP A 265 -13.66 -0.92 11.44
C ASP A 265 -12.67 -2.07 11.28
N PHE A 266 -11.52 -1.80 10.68
CA PHE A 266 -10.44 -2.78 10.46
C PHE A 266 -9.46 -2.89 11.64
N GLY A 267 -9.76 -2.22 12.74
CA GLY A 267 -9.18 -2.53 14.05
C GLY A 267 -7.90 -1.78 14.40
N TRP A 268 -7.14 -1.23 13.45
CA TRP A 268 -5.93 -0.46 13.83
C TRP A 268 -6.32 0.75 14.71
N PRO A 269 -5.60 1.04 15.81
CA PRO A 269 -4.34 0.42 16.24
C PRO A 269 -4.49 -0.78 17.18
N ARG A 270 -5.70 -1.13 17.60
CA ARG A 270 -5.99 -2.10 18.68
C ARG A 270 -6.00 -3.57 18.25
N CYS A 271 -6.27 -3.83 16.98
CA CYS A 271 -6.37 -5.17 16.40
C CYS A 271 -5.83 -5.18 14.96
N HIS A 272 -5.12 -6.24 14.59
CA HIS A 272 -4.61 -6.47 13.23
C HIS A 272 -5.27 -7.71 12.61
N ALA A 273 -5.62 -7.61 11.34
CA ALA A 273 -6.24 -8.68 10.56
C ALA A 273 -7.47 -9.34 11.25
N GLY A 274 -8.24 -8.55 12.01
CA GLY A 274 -9.46 -9.01 12.69
C GLY A 274 -9.26 -10.02 13.83
N ARG A 275 -8.03 -10.44 14.13
CA ARG A 275 -7.77 -11.53 15.09
C ARG A 275 -6.53 -11.37 15.98
N ILE A 276 -5.62 -10.46 15.65
CA ILE A 276 -4.36 -10.27 16.37
C ILE A 276 -4.49 -9.01 17.22
N GLU A 277 -4.70 -9.17 18.53
CA GLU A 277 -4.71 -8.04 19.46
C GLU A 277 -3.34 -7.37 19.48
N ASP A 278 -3.33 -6.05 19.42
CA ASP A 278 -2.10 -5.28 19.50
C ASP A 278 -1.53 -5.35 20.93
N PRO A 279 -0.22 -5.63 21.13
CA PRO A 279 0.34 -5.76 22.47
C PRO A 279 0.47 -4.43 23.23
N ASP A 280 0.49 -3.30 22.51
CA ASP A 280 0.70 -1.97 23.08
C ASP A 280 -0.62 -1.21 23.24
N PHE A 281 -1.58 -1.43 22.34
CA PHE A 281 -2.86 -0.70 22.25
C PHE A 281 -4.10 -1.59 22.27
N GLY A 282 -3.92 -2.91 22.31
CA GLY A 282 -5.01 -3.87 22.46
C GLY A 282 -5.19 -4.32 23.91
N GLU A 283 -6.40 -4.73 24.21
CA GLU A 283 -6.82 -5.43 25.42
C GLU A 283 -7.71 -6.64 25.05
N PRO A 284 -7.90 -7.63 25.94
CA PRO A 284 -8.72 -8.80 25.64
C PRO A 284 -10.11 -8.42 25.12
N GLY A 285 -10.43 -8.86 23.90
CA GLY A 285 -11.66 -8.50 23.19
C GLY A 285 -11.50 -7.34 22.20
N SER A 286 -10.31 -6.77 22.03
CA SER A 286 -10.07 -5.64 21.10
C SER A 286 -10.31 -5.97 19.64
N CYS A 287 -10.36 -7.26 19.27
CA CYS A 287 -10.74 -7.68 17.93
C CYS A 287 -12.25 -7.96 17.76
N GLN A 288 -13.06 -7.84 18.81
CA GLN A 288 -14.51 -8.05 18.69
C GLN A 288 -15.14 -6.97 17.80
N GLY A 289 -15.89 -7.43 16.79
CA GLY A 289 -16.55 -6.56 15.81
C GLY A 289 -15.60 -5.90 14.81
N VAL A 290 -14.32 -6.29 14.78
CA VAL A 290 -13.36 -5.84 13.76
C VAL A 290 -13.57 -6.64 12.48
N ALA A 291 -13.65 -5.96 11.34
CA ALA A 291 -13.74 -6.59 10.04
C ALA A 291 -12.47 -7.41 9.75
N ALA A 292 -12.67 -8.67 9.34
CA ALA A 292 -11.57 -9.53 8.93
C ALA A 292 -11.24 -9.30 7.45
N PRO A 293 -9.95 -9.28 7.08
CA PRO A 293 -9.58 -9.19 5.67
C PRO A 293 -9.88 -10.50 4.93
N GLU A 294 -10.26 -10.40 3.67
CA GLU A 294 -10.46 -11.57 2.80
C GLU A 294 -9.12 -12.21 2.40
N VAL A 295 -8.04 -11.43 2.35
CA VAL A 295 -6.71 -11.91 2.01
C VAL A 295 -5.66 -11.37 2.99
N GLU A 296 -5.02 -12.28 3.73
CA GLU A 296 -3.79 -12.00 4.46
C GLU A 296 -2.59 -12.23 3.55
N LEU A 297 -1.65 -11.28 3.54
CA LEU A 297 -0.40 -11.32 2.78
C LEU A 297 0.77 -11.52 3.73
N GLN A 298 1.90 -11.99 3.21
CA GLN A 298 3.16 -12.04 3.97
C GLN A 298 3.45 -10.66 4.59
N ALA A 299 3.72 -10.65 5.89
CA ALA A 299 4.06 -9.43 6.64
C ALA A 299 5.20 -8.66 5.96
N HIS A 300 5.07 -7.33 5.96
CA HIS A 300 6.05 -6.39 5.39
C HIS A 300 6.21 -6.45 3.87
N SER A 301 5.31 -7.10 3.14
CA SER A 301 5.30 -7.09 1.66
C SER A 301 5.05 -5.70 1.07
N ALA A 302 4.46 -4.81 1.88
CA ALA A 302 4.14 -3.43 1.56
C ALA A 302 3.27 -3.32 0.30
N PRO A 303 2.02 -3.85 0.32
CA PRO A 303 1.13 -3.77 -0.81
C PRO A 303 0.73 -2.31 -1.08
N LEU A 304 0.88 -1.88 -2.32
CA LEU A 304 0.52 -0.52 -2.76
C LEU A 304 -0.66 -0.58 -3.73
N GLY A 305 -0.42 -0.45 -5.03
CA GLY A 305 -1.46 -0.48 -6.06
C GLY A 305 -2.08 -1.86 -6.24
N LEU A 306 -3.36 -1.86 -6.59
CA LEU A 306 -4.12 -3.04 -6.99
C LEU A 306 -5.01 -2.70 -8.19
N ALA A 307 -5.25 -3.67 -9.07
CA ALA A 307 -6.17 -3.55 -10.19
C ALA A 307 -6.82 -4.88 -10.52
N PHE A 308 -8.14 -4.88 -10.66
CA PHE A 308 -8.86 -6.01 -11.25
C PHE A 308 -8.60 -6.06 -12.74
N TYR A 309 -8.41 -7.25 -13.28
CA TYR A 309 -8.16 -7.45 -14.69
C TYR A 309 -9.45 -7.72 -15.45
N ASP A 310 -9.88 -6.76 -16.25
CA ASP A 310 -11.05 -6.84 -17.13
C ASP A 310 -10.67 -6.82 -18.62
N GLY A 311 -9.37 -6.75 -18.93
CA GLY A 311 -8.83 -6.78 -20.27
C GLY A 311 -9.04 -8.12 -20.99
N VAL A 312 -8.80 -8.11 -22.30
CA VAL A 312 -8.99 -9.30 -23.15
C VAL A 312 -7.70 -9.93 -23.66
N LEU A 313 -6.55 -9.30 -23.43
CA LEU A 313 -5.24 -9.74 -23.92
C LEU A 313 -4.74 -10.98 -23.19
N PHE A 314 -4.92 -11.06 -21.86
CA PHE A 314 -4.50 -12.21 -21.06
C PHE A 314 -5.51 -13.36 -21.22
N PRO A 315 -5.11 -14.61 -20.91
CA PRO A 315 -6.01 -15.75 -20.97
C PRO A 315 -7.30 -15.50 -20.18
N GLN A 316 -8.41 -16.09 -20.63
CA GLN A 316 -9.72 -15.89 -20.00
C GLN A 316 -9.74 -16.19 -18.50
N THR A 317 -8.90 -17.11 -18.04
CA THR A 317 -8.76 -17.46 -16.62
C THR A 317 -8.24 -16.33 -15.74
N TYR A 318 -7.66 -15.26 -16.30
CA TYR A 318 -7.20 -14.08 -15.57
C TYR A 318 -8.27 -12.99 -15.45
N ARG A 319 -9.37 -13.09 -16.20
CA ARG A 319 -10.42 -12.06 -16.21
C ARG A 319 -11.23 -12.10 -14.92
N GLY A 320 -11.33 -10.97 -14.25
CA GLY A 320 -11.94 -10.80 -12.94
C GLY A 320 -10.95 -10.94 -11.78
N ASP A 321 -9.71 -11.36 -12.03
CA ASP A 321 -8.70 -11.53 -10.99
C ASP A 321 -8.08 -10.21 -10.56
N LEU A 322 -7.54 -10.19 -9.34
CA LEU A 322 -6.90 -9.02 -8.76
C LEU A 322 -5.38 -9.13 -8.86
N PHE A 323 -4.74 -8.11 -9.40
CA PHE A 323 -3.28 -7.95 -9.37
C PHE A 323 -2.89 -6.95 -8.29
N VAL A 324 -1.83 -7.26 -7.53
CA VAL A 324 -1.36 -6.41 -6.42
C VAL A 324 0.15 -6.22 -6.50
N ALA A 325 0.61 -4.98 -6.39
CA ALA A 325 2.02 -4.64 -6.34
C ALA A 325 2.55 -4.71 -4.91
N PHE A 326 3.54 -5.57 -4.69
CA PHE A 326 4.29 -5.63 -3.44
C PHE A 326 5.55 -4.79 -3.57
N HIS A 327 5.55 -3.62 -2.92
CA HIS A 327 6.66 -2.67 -2.96
C HIS A 327 7.91 -3.16 -2.24
N GLY A 328 7.73 -4.12 -1.34
CA GLY A 328 8.82 -4.84 -0.69
C GLY A 328 9.19 -4.31 0.69
N SER A 329 9.74 -5.21 1.51
CA SER A 329 10.02 -4.94 2.92
C SER A 329 11.26 -4.06 3.12
N TRP A 330 11.20 -3.25 4.17
CA TRP A 330 12.37 -2.56 4.73
C TRP A 330 12.65 -3.00 6.18
N ASN A 331 11.63 -3.51 6.88
CA ASN A 331 11.68 -3.85 8.31
C ASN A 331 11.49 -5.36 8.57
N ARG A 332 12.17 -6.19 7.79
CA ARG A 332 12.19 -7.65 7.93
C ARG A 332 13.62 -8.15 7.73
N THR A 333 14.08 -9.10 8.53
CA THR A 333 15.47 -9.61 8.46
C THR A 333 15.81 -10.14 7.08
N THR A 334 14.97 -11.03 6.55
CA THR A 334 15.05 -11.49 5.15
C THR A 334 14.06 -10.68 4.32
N PRO A 335 14.52 -9.92 3.30
CA PRO A 335 13.63 -9.14 2.47
C PRO A 335 12.55 -9.99 1.78
N THR A 336 11.34 -9.43 1.64
CA THR A 336 10.20 -10.07 0.97
C THR A 336 9.38 -9.02 0.21
N GLY A 337 8.44 -9.44 -0.63
CA GLY A 337 7.70 -8.59 -1.56
C GLY A 337 8.45 -8.43 -2.89
N TYR A 338 8.58 -7.19 -3.38
CA TYR A 338 9.30 -6.86 -4.62
C TYR A 338 8.80 -7.66 -5.84
N LYS A 339 7.49 -7.66 -6.03
CA LYS A 339 6.82 -8.49 -7.05
C LYS A 339 5.43 -7.98 -7.36
N ILE A 340 4.86 -8.48 -8.46
CA ILE A 340 3.41 -8.47 -8.68
C ILE A 340 2.87 -9.85 -8.35
N VAL A 341 1.79 -9.89 -7.56
CA VAL A 341 1.02 -11.10 -7.32
C VAL A 341 -0.33 -11.02 -8.02
N ARG A 342 -0.88 -12.19 -8.32
CA ARG A 342 -2.25 -12.40 -8.76
C ARG A 342 -3.02 -13.09 -7.63
N ILE A 343 -4.22 -12.62 -7.37
CA ILE A 343 -5.20 -13.27 -6.51
C ILE A 343 -6.34 -13.67 -7.44
N PRO A 344 -6.56 -14.98 -7.71
CA PRO A 344 -7.69 -15.41 -8.50
C PRO A 344 -9.00 -15.07 -7.80
N PHE A 345 -10.04 -14.77 -8.57
CA PHE A 345 -11.37 -14.44 -8.07
C PHE A 345 -12.43 -15.30 -8.74
N ASP A 346 -13.46 -15.65 -7.99
CA ASP A 346 -14.73 -16.16 -8.51
C ASP A 346 -15.89 -15.24 -8.12
N GLU A 347 -17.12 -15.68 -8.37
CA GLU A 347 -18.33 -14.91 -8.04
C GLU A 347 -18.46 -14.57 -6.55
N ASN A 348 -17.85 -15.35 -5.66
CA ASN A 348 -17.91 -15.20 -4.20
C ASN A 348 -16.70 -14.44 -3.61
N GLY A 349 -15.71 -14.05 -4.42
CA GLY A 349 -14.53 -13.30 -3.99
C GLY A 349 -13.21 -14.03 -4.28
N PRO A 350 -12.14 -13.78 -3.50
CA PRO A 350 -10.84 -14.43 -3.68
C PRO A 350 -10.93 -15.96 -3.63
N ALA A 351 -10.33 -16.62 -4.61
CA ALA A 351 -10.30 -18.07 -4.75
C ALA A 351 -8.88 -18.55 -5.11
N GLY A 352 -8.53 -19.79 -4.73
CA GLY A 352 -7.29 -20.42 -5.21
C GLY A 352 -5.96 -19.85 -4.67
N GLY A 353 -6.01 -18.90 -3.72
CA GLY A 353 -4.83 -18.38 -3.02
C GLY A 353 -3.98 -17.39 -3.82
N ILE A 354 -3.04 -16.73 -3.14
CA ILE A 354 -2.12 -15.75 -3.76
C ILE A 354 -1.12 -16.48 -4.64
N GLN A 355 -0.91 -15.99 -5.87
CA GLN A 355 0.03 -16.55 -6.84
C GLN A 355 1.07 -15.49 -7.19
N ASP A 356 2.35 -15.86 -7.19
CA ASP A 356 3.37 -14.98 -7.80
C ASP A 356 3.03 -14.81 -9.29
N PHE A 357 3.07 -13.57 -9.79
CA PHE A 357 2.82 -13.29 -11.21
C PHE A 357 4.07 -12.80 -11.92
N VAL A 358 4.68 -11.72 -11.43
CA VAL A 358 6.00 -11.28 -11.92
C VAL A 358 6.93 -11.06 -10.73
N THR A 359 8.05 -11.77 -10.72
CA THR A 359 9.12 -11.64 -9.73
C THR A 359 10.43 -11.23 -10.42
N GLY A 360 11.45 -10.87 -9.63
CA GLY A 360 12.77 -10.49 -10.16
C GLY A 360 13.30 -9.13 -9.71
N TRP A 361 12.44 -8.29 -9.08
CA TRP A 361 12.89 -7.02 -8.49
C TRP A 361 13.77 -7.20 -7.26
N LEU A 362 13.61 -8.31 -6.53
CA LEU A 362 14.54 -8.77 -5.50
C LEU A 362 15.27 -10.00 -6.03
N THR A 363 16.60 -9.91 -6.11
CA THR A 363 17.43 -11.04 -6.57
C THR A 363 17.61 -12.08 -5.46
N PRO A 364 17.99 -13.32 -5.79
CA PRO A 364 18.33 -14.33 -4.80
C PRO A 364 19.45 -13.90 -3.83
N GLU A 365 20.34 -13.00 -4.26
CA GLU A 365 21.44 -12.44 -3.47
C GLU A 365 21.00 -11.27 -2.57
N GLY A 366 19.72 -10.85 -2.65
CA GLY A 366 19.16 -9.76 -1.87
C GLY A 366 19.32 -8.37 -2.48
N GLU A 367 19.78 -8.27 -3.74
CA GLU A 367 19.85 -7.00 -4.46
C GLU A 367 18.44 -6.54 -4.85
N LYS A 368 18.16 -5.25 -4.65
CA LYS A 368 16.88 -4.62 -5.00
C LYS A 368 17.05 -3.84 -6.30
N ARG A 369 16.51 -4.36 -7.40
CA ARG A 369 16.57 -3.76 -8.74
C ARG A 369 15.51 -2.68 -8.97
N GLY A 370 14.47 -2.68 -8.14
CA GLY A 370 13.39 -1.70 -8.16
C GLY A 370 12.29 -2.08 -7.18
N ARG A 371 11.18 -1.33 -7.16
CA ARG A 371 10.08 -1.46 -6.21
C ARG A 371 8.73 -1.14 -6.87
N PRO A 372 7.94 -2.16 -7.24
CA PRO A 372 6.64 -1.96 -7.88
C PRO A 372 5.66 -1.14 -7.01
N VAL A 373 4.93 -0.20 -7.62
CA VAL A 373 3.99 0.70 -6.94
C VAL A 373 2.57 0.56 -7.47
N GLY A 374 2.28 1.11 -8.64
CA GLY A 374 0.95 1.15 -9.24
C GLY A 374 0.76 0.02 -10.23
N VAL A 375 -0.47 -0.46 -10.36
CA VAL A 375 -0.89 -1.44 -11.37
C VAL A 375 -2.09 -0.86 -12.10
N THR A 376 -2.09 -0.90 -13.44
CA THR A 376 -3.17 -0.32 -14.25
C THR A 376 -3.39 -1.15 -15.50
N VAL A 377 -4.64 -1.51 -15.80
CA VAL A 377 -5.00 -2.17 -17.05
C VAL A 377 -5.03 -1.14 -18.18
N ALA A 378 -4.31 -1.40 -19.25
CA ALA A 378 -4.28 -0.58 -20.46
C ALA A 378 -5.53 -0.81 -21.33
N PRO A 379 -5.90 0.13 -22.23
CA PRO A 379 -7.04 -0.05 -23.15
C PRO A 379 -6.97 -1.30 -24.02
N ASP A 380 -5.78 -1.72 -24.42
CA ASP A 380 -5.58 -2.95 -25.21
C ASP A 380 -5.53 -4.23 -24.36
N GLY A 381 -5.75 -4.12 -23.05
CA GLY A 381 -5.75 -5.23 -22.11
C GLY A 381 -4.36 -5.66 -21.63
N SER A 382 -3.28 -4.96 -22.00
CA SER A 382 -1.98 -5.12 -21.31
C SER A 382 -2.02 -4.53 -19.89
N LEU A 383 -0.99 -4.83 -19.08
CA LEU A 383 -0.90 -4.36 -17.69
C LEU A 383 0.31 -3.45 -17.51
N PHE A 384 0.12 -2.23 -17.03
CA PHE A 384 1.19 -1.33 -16.65
C PHE A 384 1.57 -1.49 -15.17
N ILE A 385 2.86 -1.38 -14.88
CA ILE A 385 3.42 -1.38 -13.53
C ILE A 385 4.40 -0.22 -13.39
N SER A 386 4.19 0.67 -12.43
CA SER A 386 5.18 1.69 -12.08
C SER A 386 6.18 1.18 -11.04
N ASP A 387 7.38 1.72 -11.07
CA ASP A 387 8.47 1.40 -10.16
C ASP A 387 9.18 2.69 -9.73
N ASP A 388 8.94 3.07 -8.47
CA ASP A 388 9.43 4.35 -7.96
C ASP A 388 10.94 4.37 -7.67
N ALA A 389 11.55 3.20 -7.48
CA ALA A 389 12.97 3.09 -7.19
C ALA A 389 13.82 3.07 -8.47
N SER A 390 13.33 2.43 -9.53
CA SER A 390 14.04 2.39 -10.82
C SER A 390 13.65 3.53 -11.77
N GLY A 391 12.58 4.27 -11.47
CA GLY A 391 12.13 5.39 -12.30
C GLY A 391 11.48 4.93 -13.61
N LYS A 392 10.81 3.78 -13.59
CA LYS A 392 10.27 3.09 -14.77
C LYS A 392 8.78 2.86 -14.69
N VAL A 393 8.17 2.77 -15.86
CA VAL A 393 6.89 2.08 -16.07
C VAL A 393 7.15 0.90 -16.99
N TYR A 394 6.73 -0.28 -16.55
CA TYR A 394 6.76 -1.51 -17.31
C TYR A 394 5.41 -1.80 -17.92
N ARG A 395 5.39 -2.57 -19.01
CA ARG A 395 4.21 -3.07 -19.68
C ARG A 395 4.29 -4.59 -19.80
N ILE A 396 3.23 -5.27 -19.39
CA ILE A 396 3.07 -6.72 -19.50
C ILE A 396 2.10 -7.04 -20.63
N THR A 397 2.56 -7.84 -21.57
CA THR A 397 1.77 -8.36 -22.68
C THR A 397 1.67 -9.88 -22.60
N TYR A 398 0.71 -10.45 -23.32
CA TYR A 398 0.55 -11.89 -23.46
C TYR A 398 0.52 -12.29 -24.94
N THR A 399 1.19 -13.38 -25.28
CA THR A 399 1.08 -14.07 -26.57
C THR A 399 0.89 -15.55 -26.31
N VAL A 400 0.06 -16.21 -27.11
CA VAL A 400 -0.14 -17.66 -27.01
C VAL A 400 1.21 -18.35 -27.23
N PRO A 401 1.69 -19.19 -26.29
CA PRO A 401 2.98 -19.87 -26.37
C PRO A 401 3.17 -20.75 -27.60
#